data_AF-A0A7W2B3Z0-F1
#
_entry.id   AF-A0A7W2B3Z0-F1
#
_cell.length_a   1.000
_cell.length_b   1.000
_cell.length_c   1.000
_cell.angle_alpha   90.00
_cell.angle_beta   90.00
_cell.angle_gamma   90.00
#
_symmetry.space_group_name_H-M   'P 1'
#
loop_
_entity.id
_entity.type
_entity.pdbx_description
1 polymer ?
#
loop_
_entity_poly.entity_id
_entity_poly.type
_entity_poly.pdbx_seq_one_letter_code
_entity_poly.pdbx_strand_id
1 'polypeptide(L)'
;MINIFKKTILLQIFLFLSLITLTIIEEGLLPSEEVPSDFSIVEGILFLFIILLLPFMWYFLYKLKPIGKKLFVFYLILGAISFFVISDYSYDVTSLTPFLEFGDNALILLDGVILAFLFFTDVKENFK
;
A
#
# COMPACT_ATOMS: atom_id res chain seq x y z
N MET A 1 18.95 -10.66 9.32
CA MET A 1 17.95 -10.64 8.24
C MET A 1 16.51 -10.58 8.76
N ILE A 2 16.02 -11.56 9.53
CA ILE A 2 14.61 -11.60 10.00
C ILE A 2 14.18 -10.35 10.80
N ASN A 3 15.02 -9.86 11.72
CA ASN A 3 14.69 -8.67 12.50
C ASN A 3 14.56 -7.43 11.61
N ILE A 4 15.40 -7.32 10.57
CA ILE A 4 15.34 -6.23 9.59
C ILE A 4 14.04 -6.33 8.79
N PHE A 5 13.72 -7.52 8.27
CA PHE A 5 12.47 -7.76 7.56
C PHE A 5 11.24 -7.38 8.38
N LYS A 6 11.16 -7.79 9.65
CA LYS A 6 10.06 -7.42 10.54
C LYS A 6 9.95 -5.91 10.75
N LYS A 7 11.09 -5.22 10.89
CA LYS A 7 11.13 -3.76 10.98
C LYS A 7 10.68 -3.09 9.68
N THR A 8 11.00 -3.65 8.52
CA THR A 8 10.49 -3.19 7.22
C THR A 8 8.97 -3.28 7.16
N ILE A 9 8.37 -4.38 7.61
CA ILE A 9 6.90 -4.50 7.69
C ILE A 9 6.31 -3.45 8.62
N LEU A 10 6.89 -3.25 9.82
CA LEU A 10 6.42 -2.24 10.76
C LEU A 10 6.55 -0.81 10.20
N LEU A 11 7.62 -0.53 9.47
CA LEU A 11 7.82 0.76 8.81
C LEU A 11 6.76 0.99 7.72
N GLN A 12 6.42 -0.03 6.93
CA GLN A 12 5.36 0.06 5.92
C GLN A 12 4.00 0.38 6.57
N ILE A 13 3.66 -0.31 7.67
CA ILE A 13 2.43 -0.04 8.43
C ILE A 13 2.42 1.41 8.93
N PHE A 14 3.54 1.87 9.50
CA PHE A 14 3.64 3.23 10.03
C PHE A 14 3.46 4.28 8.94
N LEU A 15 4.10 4.10 7.78
CA LEU A 15 3.95 5.01 6.64
C LEU A 15 2.53 5.01 6.10
N PHE A 16 1.91 3.85 5.94
CA PHE A 16 0.52 3.75 5.47
C PHE A 16 -0.46 4.48 6.38
N LEU A 17 -0.35 4.29 7.71
CA LEU A 17 -1.19 5.02 8.67
C LEU A 17 -0.93 6.53 8.66
N SER A 18 0.32 6.94 8.44
CA SER A 18 0.67 8.36 8.31
C SER A 18 0.00 8.97 7.07
N LEU A 19 -0.02 8.24 5.95
CA LEU A 19 -0.67 8.70 4.73
C LEU A 19 -2.18 8.81 4.88
N ILE A 20 -2.84 7.81 5.47
CA ILE A 20 -4.28 7.92 5.80
C ILE A 20 -4.56 9.18 6.62
N THR A 21 -3.72 9.46 7.61
CA THR A 21 -3.88 10.64 8.47
C THR A 21 -3.73 11.93 7.66
N LEU A 22 -2.75 11.98 6.75
CA LEU A 22 -2.54 13.12 5.86
C LEU A 22 -3.71 13.33 4.89
N THR A 23 -4.23 12.26 4.29
CA THR A 23 -5.40 12.32 3.39
C THR A 23 -6.63 12.85 4.12
N ILE A 24 -6.90 12.37 5.35
CA ILE A 24 -8.01 12.89 6.16
C ILE A 24 -7.83 14.39 6.49
N ILE A 25 -6.60 14.83 6.74
CA ILE A 25 -6.30 16.24 6.99
C ILE A 25 -6.51 17.06 5.72
N GLU A 26 -6.06 16.57 4.56
CA GLU A 26 -6.23 17.22 3.27
C GLU A 26 -7.71 17.41 2.93
N GLU A 27 -8.49 16.32 2.93
CA GLU A 27 -9.92 16.36 2.60
C GLU A 27 -10.75 17.13 3.64
N GLY A 28 -10.37 17.09 4.92
CA GLY A 28 -11.18 17.66 6.01
C GLY A 28 -10.91 19.14 6.31
N LEU A 29 -9.72 19.65 5.99
CA LEU A 29 -9.28 21.00 6.41
C LEU A 29 -8.84 21.90 5.27
N LEU A 30 -8.50 21.37 4.10
CA LEU A 30 -8.11 22.18 2.95
C LEU A 30 -9.28 22.31 1.98
N PRO A 31 -9.68 23.54 1.60
CA PRO A 31 -10.72 23.72 0.59
C PRO A 31 -10.17 23.27 -0.77
N SER A 32 -10.66 22.16 -1.29
CA SER A 32 -10.50 21.75 -2.68
C SER A 32 -11.73 22.15 -3.49
N GLU A 33 -11.53 22.56 -4.74
CA GLU A 33 -12.63 22.64 -5.69
C GLU A 33 -12.96 21.20 -6.10
N GLU A 34 -14.14 20.69 -5.74
CA GLU A 34 -14.51 19.32 -6.11
C GLU A 34 -14.47 19.16 -7.64
N VAL A 35 -13.40 18.57 -8.16
CA VAL A 35 -13.37 18.07 -9.53
C VAL A 35 -14.31 16.88 -9.58
N PRO A 36 -15.35 16.88 -10.43
CA PRO A 36 -16.22 15.72 -10.56
C PRO A 36 -15.40 14.54 -11.07
N SER A 37 -15.03 13.64 -10.16
CA SER A 37 -14.40 12.37 -10.49
C SER A 37 -15.49 11.37 -10.86
N ASP A 38 -15.40 10.76 -12.05
CA ASP A 38 -16.25 9.64 -12.46
C ASP A 38 -15.80 8.35 -11.76
N PHE A 39 -15.80 8.36 -10.42
CA PHE A 39 -15.38 7.22 -9.61
C PHE A 39 -16.36 6.06 -9.80
N SER A 40 -15.88 4.95 -10.36
CA SER A 40 -16.72 3.78 -10.62
C SER A 40 -16.95 2.97 -9.35
N ILE A 41 -18.16 2.41 -9.19
CA ILE A 41 -18.48 1.46 -8.10
C ILE A 41 -17.47 0.29 -8.09
N VAL A 42 -17.02 -0.13 -9.27
CA VAL A 42 -16.04 -1.22 -9.41
C VAL A 42 -14.70 -0.83 -8.79
N GLU A 43 -14.24 0.40 -9.03
CA GLU A 43 -13.00 0.94 -8.47
C GLU A 43 -13.09 1.06 -6.95
N GLY A 44 -14.22 1.55 -6.43
CA GLY A 44 -14.49 1.61 -5.00
C GLY A 44 -14.45 0.27 -4.30
N ILE A 45 -15.10 -0.74 -4.87
CA ILE A 45 -15.09 -2.11 -4.32
C ILE A 45 -13.67 -2.67 -4.34
N LEU A 46 -12.93 -2.45 -5.44
CA LEU A 46 -11.58 -2.97 -5.59
C LEU A 46 -10.61 -2.29 -4.61
N PHE A 47 -10.68 -0.97 -4.45
CA PHE A 47 -9.88 -0.20 -3.51
C PHE A 47 -10.15 -0.62 -2.06
N LEU A 48 -11.43 -0.75 -1.68
CA LEU A 48 -11.83 -1.22 -0.35
C LEU A 48 -11.35 -2.64 -0.08
N PHE A 49 -11.43 -3.52 -1.08
CA PHE A 49 -10.92 -4.88 -0.97
C PHE A 49 -9.39 -4.93 -0.76
N ILE A 50 -8.63 -4.09 -1.48
CA ILE A 50 -7.17 -3.95 -1.29
C ILE A 50 -6.85 -3.46 0.12
N ILE A 51 -7.52 -2.41 0.59
CA ILE A 51 -7.30 -1.85 1.93
C ILE A 51 -7.58 -2.88 3.02
N LEU A 52 -8.66 -3.65 2.88
CA LEU A 52 -8.99 -4.70 3.85
C LEU A 52 -7.97 -5.84 3.84
N LEU A 53 -7.34 -6.14 2.70
CA LEU A 53 -6.33 -7.19 2.56
C LEU A 53 -5.02 -6.87 3.28
N LEU A 54 -4.60 -5.60 3.25
CA LEU A 54 -3.32 -5.11 3.80
C LEU A 54 -3.04 -5.54 5.25
N PRO A 55 -3.94 -5.34 6.24
CA PRO A 55 -3.66 -5.74 7.63
C PRO A 55 -3.46 -7.24 7.80
N PHE A 56 -4.21 -8.08 7.07
CA PHE A 56 -4.02 -9.53 7.10
C PHE A 56 -2.69 -9.92 6.49
N MET A 57 -2.34 -9.33 5.35
CA MET A 57 -1.07 -9.56 4.67
C MET A 57 0.10 -9.20 5.59
N TRP A 58 0.13 -8.00 6.16
CA TRP A 58 1.18 -7.58 7.08
C TRP A 58 1.29 -8.45 8.32
N TYR A 59 0.15 -8.82 8.92
CA TYR A 59 0.12 -9.73 10.07
C TYR A 59 0.82 -11.07 9.75
N PHE A 60 0.47 -11.69 8.63
CA PHE A 60 1.04 -12.98 8.25
C PHE A 60 2.49 -12.90 7.79
N LEU A 61 2.89 -11.81 7.13
CA LEU A 61 4.29 -11.53 6.83
C LEU A 61 5.11 -11.37 8.11
N TYR A 62 4.63 -10.56 9.06
CA TYR A 62 5.31 -10.34 10.34
C TYR A 62 5.44 -11.63 11.17
N LYS A 63 4.41 -12.50 11.13
CA LYS A 63 4.43 -13.82 11.75
C LYS A 63 5.21 -14.88 10.96
N LEU A 64 5.76 -14.52 9.79
CA LEU A 64 6.51 -15.40 8.90
C LEU A 64 5.71 -16.65 8.48
N LYS A 65 4.39 -16.52 8.27
CA LYS A 65 3.57 -17.66 7.82
C LYS A 65 3.63 -17.78 6.28
N PRO A 66 3.65 -19.00 5.71
CA PRO A 66 3.67 -19.19 4.25
C PRO A 66 2.53 -18.47 3.51
N ILE A 67 1.36 -18.38 4.14
CA ILE A 67 0.21 -17.64 3.60
C ILE A 67 0.51 -16.15 3.39
N GLY A 68 1.36 -15.53 4.23
CA GLY A 68 1.73 -14.12 4.10
C GLY A 68 2.46 -13.83 2.78
N LYS A 69 3.36 -14.72 2.36
CA LYS A 69 4.05 -14.61 1.07
C LYS A 69 3.06 -14.70 -0.11
N LYS A 70 2.10 -15.61 -0.04
CA LYS A 70 1.07 -15.77 -1.08
C LYS A 70 0.16 -14.54 -1.16
N LEU A 71 -0.29 -14.04 -0.01
CA LEU A 71 -1.12 -12.83 0.08
C LEU A 71 -0.37 -11.60 -0.44
N PHE A 72 0.91 -11.47 -0.14
CA PHE A 72 1.73 -10.35 -0.62
C PHE A 72 1.87 -10.35 -2.15
N VAL A 73 2.16 -11.51 -2.75
CA VAL A 73 2.23 -11.60 -4.22
C VAL A 73 0.87 -11.34 -4.85
N PHE A 74 -0.20 -11.86 -4.26
CA PHE A 74 -1.56 -11.61 -4.72
C PHE A 74 -1.92 -10.12 -4.64
N TYR A 75 -1.57 -9.44 -3.54
CA TYR A 75 -1.72 -8.00 -3.37
C TYR A 75 -0.99 -7.21 -4.47
N LEU A 76 0.27 -7.53 -4.77
CA LEU A 76 1.03 -6.84 -5.81
C LEU A 76 0.41 -7.01 -7.20
N ILE A 77 -0.04 -8.22 -7.54
CA ILE A 77 -0.71 -8.48 -8.82
C ILE A 77 -2.02 -7.69 -8.88
N LEU A 78 -2.80 -7.70 -7.81
CA LEU A 78 -4.06 -6.99 -7.75
C LEU A 78 -3.88 -5.47 -7.87
N GLY A 79 -2.86 -4.91 -7.20
CA GLY A 79 -2.49 -3.50 -7.30
C GLY A 79 -1.98 -3.12 -8.69
N ALA A 80 -1.24 -3.99 -9.36
CA ALA A 80 -0.84 -3.77 -10.75
C ALA A 80 -2.06 -3.77 -11.69
N ILE A 81 -3.00 -4.71 -11.51
CA ILE A 81 -4.25 -4.75 -12.28
C ILE A 81 -5.08 -3.49 -12.01
N SER A 82 -5.19 -3.05 -10.75
CA SER A 82 -5.97 -1.87 -10.39
C SER A 82 -5.47 -0.62 -11.08
N PHE A 83 -4.14 -0.47 -11.19
CA PHE A 83 -3.53 0.65 -11.91
C PHE A 83 -3.95 0.73 -13.38
N PHE A 84 -4.18 -0.41 -14.04
CA PHE A 84 -4.65 -0.42 -15.44
C PHE A 84 -6.17 -0.26 -15.58
N VAL A 85 -6.92 -0.56 -14.52
CA VAL A 85 -8.40 -0.50 -14.53
C VAL A 85 -8.89 0.89 -14.13
N ILE A 86 -8.20 1.56 -13.21
CA ILE A 86 -8.53 2.91 -12.75
C ILE A 86 -7.95 3.91 -13.74
N SER A 87 -8.78 4.40 -14.66
CA SER A 87 -8.39 5.42 -15.64
C SER A 87 -8.83 6.81 -15.15
N ASP A 88 -7.91 7.77 -15.25
CA ASP A 88 -8.02 9.18 -14.85
C ASP A 88 -8.01 9.46 -13.34
N TYR A 89 -6.79 9.46 -12.78
CA TYR A 89 -6.50 10.24 -11.57
C TYR A 89 -6.38 11.72 -11.95
N SER A 90 -7.52 12.42 -12.06
CA SER A 90 -7.51 13.87 -11.84
C SER A 90 -7.52 14.09 -10.33
N TYR A 91 -6.42 14.59 -9.78
CA TYR A 91 -6.34 14.98 -8.37
C TYR A 91 -6.00 16.46 -8.27
N ASP A 92 -6.58 17.12 -7.28
CA ASP A 92 -6.25 18.51 -6.99
C ASP A 92 -4.87 18.62 -6.34
N VAL A 93 -4.08 19.57 -6.82
CA VAL A 93 -2.77 19.84 -6.25
C VAL A 93 -2.94 20.76 -5.04
N THR A 94 -2.67 20.23 -3.86
CA THR A 94 -2.68 20.96 -2.59
C THR A 94 -1.25 21.13 -2.04
N SER A 95 -1.13 21.82 -0.90
CA SER A 95 0.13 21.91 -0.17
C SER A 95 0.64 20.56 0.39
N LEU A 96 -0.22 19.55 0.47
CA LEU A 96 0.11 18.22 0.99
C LEU A 96 0.48 17.22 -0.10
N THR A 97 0.14 17.49 -1.36
CA THR A 97 0.43 16.63 -2.52
C THR A 97 1.87 16.11 -2.57
N PRO A 98 2.94 16.92 -2.36
CA PRO A 98 4.31 16.39 -2.40
C PRO A 98 4.59 15.33 -1.32
N PHE A 99 3.94 15.43 -0.16
CA PHE A 99 4.10 14.47 0.93
C PHE A 99 3.34 13.17 0.66
N LEU A 100 2.17 13.26 0.03
CA LEU A 100 1.38 12.11 -0.39
C LEU A 100 2.11 11.34 -1.49
N GLU A 101 2.57 12.03 -2.54
CA GLU A 101 3.36 11.43 -3.62
C GLU A 101 4.65 10.78 -3.09
N PHE A 102 5.36 11.45 -2.17
CA PHE A 102 6.52 10.84 -1.52
C PHE A 102 6.15 9.56 -0.78
N GLY A 103 5.06 9.59 -0.01
CA GLY A 103 4.61 8.45 0.76
C GLY A 103 4.22 7.25 -0.10
N ASP A 104 3.47 7.48 -1.18
CA ASP A 104 3.08 6.43 -2.12
C ASP A 104 4.30 5.78 -2.77
N ASN A 105 5.25 6.60 -3.23
CA ASN A 105 6.50 6.11 -3.78
C ASN A 105 7.34 5.35 -2.73
N ALA A 106 7.35 5.80 -1.47
CA ALA A 106 8.04 5.12 -0.39
C ALA A 106 7.40 3.75 -0.07
N LEU A 107 6.06 3.64 -0.12
CA LEU A 107 5.36 2.37 0.06
C LEU A 107 5.71 1.39 -1.07
N ILE A 108 5.72 1.84 -2.33
CA ILE A 108 6.11 1.02 -3.49
C ILE A 108 7.56 0.54 -3.36
N LEU A 109 8.46 1.40 -2.89
CA LEU A 109 9.84 1.02 -2.64
C LEU A 109 9.93 -0.06 -1.55
N LEU A 110 9.18 0.09 -0.45
CA LEU A 110 9.15 -0.90 0.62
C LEU A 110 8.55 -2.23 0.16
N ASP A 111 7.56 -2.21 -0.73
CA ASP A 111 7.04 -3.42 -1.38
C ASP A 111 8.13 -4.14 -2.17
N GLY A 112 8.94 -3.40 -2.93
CA GLY A 112 10.11 -3.95 -3.63
C GLY A 112 11.13 -4.57 -2.67
N VAL A 113 11.40 -3.92 -1.54
CA VAL A 113 12.31 -4.44 -0.50
C VAL A 113 11.75 -5.71 0.14
N ILE A 114 10.45 -5.76 0.47
CA ILE A 114 9.77 -6.94 1.03
C ILE A 114 9.83 -8.09 0.03
N LEU A 115 9.56 -7.83 -1.24
CA LEU A 115 9.68 -8.81 -2.33
C LEU A 115 11.11 -9.37 -2.38
N ALA A 116 12.12 -8.50 -2.30
CA ALA A 116 13.50 -8.92 -2.29
C ALA A 116 13.83 -9.85 -1.11
N PHE A 117 13.34 -9.52 0.10
CA PHE A 117 13.48 -10.41 1.26
C PHE A 117 12.82 -11.78 1.04
N LEU A 118 11.59 -11.80 0.50
CA LEU A 118 10.79 -13.02 0.34
C LEU A 118 11.33 -14.01 -0.71
N PHE A 119 12.19 -13.55 -1.63
CA PHE A 119 12.67 -14.37 -2.75
C PHE A 119 14.20 -14.49 -2.83
N PHE A 120 14.94 -13.44 -2.47
CA PHE A 120 16.39 -13.39 -2.68
C PHE A 120 17.22 -13.46 -1.41
N THR A 121 16.61 -13.56 -0.23
CA THR A 121 17.32 -13.63 1.06
C THR A 121 16.97 -14.88 1.85
N ASP A 122 17.73 -15.16 2.91
CA ASP A 122 17.50 -16.28 3.84
C ASP A 122 16.15 -16.20 4.56
N VAL A 123 15.49 -15.04 4.56
CA VAL A 123 14.14 -14.89 5.11
C VAL A 123 13.16 -15.84 4.42
N LYS A 124 13.34 -16.11 3.11
CA LYS A 124 12.47 -16.98 2.30
C LYS A 124 12.29 -18.38 2.89
N GLU A 125 13.27 -18.90 3.63
CA GLU A 125 13.22 -20.24 4.20
C GLU A 125 12.17 -20.38 5.30
N ASN A 126 11.82 -19.28 5.96
CA ASN A 126 10.79 -19.24 6.99
C ASN A 126 9.37 -19.28 6.40
N PHE A 127 9.24 -19.09 5.08
CA PHE A 127 7.96 -19.07 4.35
C PHE A 127 7.73 -20.34 3.51
N LYS A 128 8.55 -21.37 3.70
CA LYS A 128 8.36 -22.69 3.09
C LYS A 128 7.21 -23.45 3.75
#